data_AF-A0A7X9A2D2-F1
#
_entry.id   AF-A0A7X9A2D2-F1
#
_cell.length_a   1.000
_cell.length_b   1.000
_cell.length_c   1.000
_cell.angle_alpha   90.00
_cell.angle_beta   90.00
_cell.angle_gamma   90.00
#
_symmetry.space_group_name_H-M   'P 1'
#
loop_
_entity.id
_entity.type
_entity.pdbx_description
1 polymer ?
#
loop_
_entity_poly.entity_id
_entity_poly.type
_entity_poly.pdbx_seq_one_letter_code
_entity_poly.pdbx_strand_id
1 'polypeptide(L)'
;AFPSNVNYQYGFMSGVNYANKHYGTSAEIIELPAYSGTDVTGADVGGNYIGAFADQATGKVVGEALLAKGVDIMLVAAGDSGNGVFAAVKESPEGNYVIGCDVDQYDDGETGTRNIVLTSALKNMTPIVADQLQKIHDGTFEGQNALLGATEGGTGYVSEEGRHQLSEDALAKLAEVFELVKDGIIVPASNFNGHTPDNFPGL
;
A
#
# COMPACT_ATOMS: atom_id res chain seq x y z
N ALA A 1 -14.84 -6.47 3.83
CA ALA A 1 -13.60 -5.96 3.20
C ALA A 1 -13.47 -6.56 1.81
N PHE A 2 -12.91 -5.80 0.88
CA PHE A 2 -12.63 -6.32 -0.46
C PHE A 2 -11.42 -7.27 -0.36
N PRO A 3 -11.50 -8.50 -0.89
CA PRO A 3 -10.42 -9.48 -0.77
C PRO A 3 -9.05 -8.96 -1.23
N SER A 4 -9.01 -8.13 -2.27
CA SER A 4 -7.78 -7.49 -2.74
C SER A 4 -7.20 -6.50 -1.72
N ASN A 5 -8.04 -5.73 -1.03
CA ASN A 5 -7.62 -4.70 -0.07
C ASN A 5 -7.06 -5.33 1.21
N VAL A 6 -7.54 -6.52 1.58
CA VAL A 6 -6.94 -7.31 2.66
C VAL A 6 -5.47 -7.61 2.36
N ASN A 7 -5.10 -7.87 1.11
CA ASN A 7 -3.70 -8.14 0.76
C ASN A 7 -2.82 -6.88 0.80
N TYR A 8 -3.36 -5.69 0.52
CA TYR A 8 -2.62 -4.43 0.76
C TYR A 8 -2.35 -4.23 2.25
N GLN A 9 -3.37 -4.43 3.09
CA GLN A 9 -3.23 -4.38 4.55
C GLN A 9 -2.18 -5.39 5.03
N TYR A 10 -2.33 -6.66 4.66
CA TYR A 10 -1.47 -7.73 5.14
C TYR A 10 -0.02 -7.53 4.67
N GLY A 11 0.18 -7.15 3.41
CA GLY A 11 1.51 -6.83 2.89
C GLY A 11 2.17 -5.66 3.65
N PHE A 12 1.42 -4.60 3.95
CA PHE A 12 1.93 -3.46 4.72
C PHE A 12 2.30 -3.85 6.14
N MET A 13 1.41 -4.56 6.85
CA MET A 13 1.65 -5.02 8.21
C MET A 13 2.82 -6.01 8.27
N SER A 14 2.94 -6.91 7.28
CA SER A 14 4.12 -7.76 7.11
C SER A 14 5.40 -6.94 6.96
N GLY A 15 5.38 -5.89 6.15
CA GLY A 15 6.54 -4.99 5.98
C GLY A 15 6.94 -4.27 7.27
N VAL A 16 5.97 -3.78 8.05
CA VAL A 16 6.22 -3.17 9.37
C VAL A 16 6.83 -4.19 10.34
N ASN A 17 6.24 -5.39 10.43
CA ASN A 17 6.73 -6.46 11.29
C ASN A 17 8.15 -6.89 10.88
N TYR A 18 8.43 -7.01 9.58
CA TYR A 18 9.76 -7.31 9.05
C TYR A 18 10.79 -6.26 9.47
N ALA A 19 10.47 -4.98 9.27
CA ALA A 19 11.37 -3.89 9.62
C ALA A 19 11.69 -3.86 11.12
N ASN A 20 10.67 -4.04 11.96
CA ASN A 20 10.85 -4.10 13.42
C ASN A 20 11.76 -5.26 13.82
N LYS A 21 11.58 -6.42 13.18
CA LYS A 21 12.37 -7.62 13.44
C LYS A 21 13.84 -7.48 13.04
N HIS A 22 14.11 -6.98 11.83
CA HIS A 22 15.42 -7.09 11.19
C HIS A 22 16.21 -5.78 11.17
N TYR A 23 15.54 -4.63 11.27
CA TYR A 23 16.17 -3.31 11.21
C TYR A 23 16.12 -2.54 12.53
N GLY A 24 15.58 -3.15 13.59
CA GLY A 24 15.52 -2.54 14.92
C GLY A 24 14.59 -1.33 14.98
N THR A 25 13.62 -1.23 14.06
CA THR A 25 12.58 -0.21 14.12
C THR A 25 11.58 -0.52 15.24
N SER A 26 10.77 0.46 15.59
CA SER A 26 9.74 0.35 16.63
C SER A 26 8.39 0.88 16.15
N ALA A 27 8.07 0.67 14.87
CA ALA A 27 6.83 1.14 14.27
C ALA A 27 5.64 0.36 14.82
N GLU A 28 4.55 1.07 15.14
CA GLU A 28 3.32 0.48 15.67
C GLU A 28 2.22 0.54 14.61
N ILE A 29 1.44 -0.55 14.49
CA ILE A 29 0.28 -0.61 13.60
C ILE A 29 -0.94 -0.20 14.40
N ILE A 30 -1.64 0.84 13.96
CA ILE A 30 -2.85 1.35 14.61
C ILE A 30 -4.07 1.01 13.77
N GLU A 31 -5.00 0.30 14.38
CA GLU A 31 -6.28 -0.10 13.80
C GLU A 31 -7.40 0.50 14.64
N LEU A 32 -8.41 1.08 13.97
CA LEU A 32 -9.59 1.62 14.60
C LEU A 32 -10.66 0.54 14.62
N PRO A 33 -11.09 0.01 15.79
CA PRO A 33 -12.08 -1.07 15.84
C PRO A 33 -13.40 -0.73 15.13
N ALA A 34 -13.77 0.56 15.08
CA ALA A 34 -14.97 1.03 14.38
C ALA A 34 -14.88 0.95 12.85
N TYR A 35 -13.67 0.81 12.31
CA TYR A 35 -13.39 0.71 10.87
C TYR A 35 -12.72 -0.63 10.51
N SER A 36 -12.85 -1.64 11.37
CA SER A 36 -12.29 -2.96 11.09
C SER A 36 -12.97 -3.59 9.88
N GLY A 37 -12.18 -4.27 9.06
CA GLY A 37 -12.65 -5.02 7.91
C GLY A 37 -13.17 -6.39 8.31
N THR A 38 -14.01 -6.96 7.45
CA THR A 38 -14.42 -8.37 7.52
C THR A 38 -14.01 -9.12 6.26
N ASP A 39 -13.55 -10.37 6.33
CA ASP A 39 -13.31 -11.16 5.13
C ASP A 39 -14.63 -11.67 4.49
N VAL A 40 -14.50 -12.45 3.42
CA VAL A 40 -15.65 -13.07 2.70
C VAL A 40 -16.43 -14.08 3.54
N THR A 41 -15.87 -14.55 4.65
CA THR A 41 -16.50 -15.47 5.61
C THR A 41 -17.17 -14.72 6.77
N GLY A 42 -16.97 -13.40 6.86
CA GLY A 42 -17.46 -12.56 7.95
C GLY A 42 -16.52 -12.50 9.15
N ALA A 43 -15.31 -13.05 9.05
CA ALA A 43 -14.30 -12.95 10.11
C ALA A 43 -13.69 -11.54 10.14
N ASP A 44 -13.43 -11.03 11.34
CA ASP A 44 -12.74 -9.76 11.54
C ASP A 44 -11.28 -9.88 11.07
N VAL A 45 -10.84 -8.95 10.22
CA VAL A 45 -9.48 -8.92 9.65
C VAL A 45 -8.68 -7.68 10.07
N GLY A 46 -9.19 -6.85 10.98
CA GLY A 46 -8.51 -5.62 11.40
C GLY A 46 -8.56 -4.52 10.32
N GLY A 47 -7.55 -3.66 10.34
CA GLY A 47 -7.34 -2.58 9.39
C GLY A 47 -8.25 -1.38 9.61
N ASN A 48 -8.25 -0.48 8.62
CA ASN A 48 -9.02 0.76 8.62
C ASN A 48 -9.74 0.90 7.27
N TYR A 49 -10.95 0.36 7.16
CA TYR A 49 -11.72 0.29 5.93
C TYR A 49 -12.80 1.39 5.89
N ILE A 50 -12.77 2.21 4.84
CA ILE A 50 -13.79 3.23 4.55
C ILE A 50 -15.13 2.59 4.16
N GLY A 51 -15.08 1.40 3.55
CA GLY A 51 -16.27 0.67 3.07
C GLY A 51 -16.72 1.08 1.66
N ALA A 52 -16.13 2.12 1.07
CA ALA A 52 -16.38 2.56 -0.30
C ALA A 52 -15.10 3.13 -0.94
N PHE A 53 -15.07 3.18 -2.27
CA PHE A 53 -13.97 3.74 -3.07
C PHE A 53 -14.22 5.16 -3.59
N ALA A 54 -15.39 5.73 -3.32
CA ALA A 54 -15.79 7.07 -3.77
C ALA A 54 -16.52 7.84 -2.64
N ASP A 55 -15.98 7.77 -1.42
CA ASP A 55 -16.47 8.45 -0.23
C ASP A 55 -15.32 9.19 0.47
N GLN A 56 -14.95 10.34 -0.11
CA GLN A 56 -13.91 11.22 0.42
C GLN A 56 -14.26 11.78 1.80
N ALA A 57 -15.55 11.98 2.10
CA ALA A 57 -15.98 12.52 3.38
C ALA A 57 -15.65 11.54 4.51
N THR A 58 -16.01 10.26 4.35
CA THR A 58 -15.63 9.22 5.31
C THR A 58 -14.12 8.99 5.34
N GLY A 59 -13.44 9.06 4.18
CA GLY A 59 -11.97 9.00 4.13
C GLY A 59 -11.30 10.06 4.98
N LYS A 60 -11.78 11.30 4.93
CA LYS A 60 -11.28 12.39 5.78
C LYS A 60 -11.49 12.11 7.27
N VAL A 61 -12.68 11.66 7.66
CA VAL A 61 -12.99 11.31 9.06
C VAL A 61 -12.07 10.20 9.58
N VAL A 62 -11.81 9.17 8.78
CA VAL A 62 -10.89 8.07 9.15
C VAL A 62 -9.45 8.57 9.29
N GLY A 63 -8.98 9.39 8.34
CA GLY A 63 -7.66 9.99 8.38
C GLY A 63 -7.44 10.86 9.62
N GLU A 64 -8.40 11.75 9.93
CA GLU A 64 -8.37 12.58 11.14
C GLU A 64 -8.38 11.74 12.42
N ALA A 65 -9.16 10.65 12.46
CA ALA A 65 -9.20 9.75 13.61
C ALA A 65 -7.87 9.02 13.84
N LEU A 66 -7.19 8.60 12.76
CA LEU A 66 -5.85 7.99 12.84
C LEU A 66 -4.79 9.00 13.28
N LEU A 67 -4.81 10.22 12.72
CA LEU A 67 -3.94 11.31 13.17
C LEU A 67 -4.14 11.61 14.67
N ALA A 68 -5.38 11.63 15.15
CA ALA A 68 -5.70 11.82 16.57
C ALA A 68 -5.20 10.68 17.47
N LYS A 69 -4.89 9.50 16.90
CA LYS A 69 -4.22 8.38 17.59
C LYS A 69 -2.70 8.44 17.54
N GLY A 70 -2.14 9.47 16.90
CA GLY A 70 -0.69 9.65 16.77
C GLY A 70 -0.08 8.91 15.58
N VAL A 71 -0.88 8.43 14.64
CA VAL A 71 -0.36 7.85 13.39
C VAL A 71 0.28 8.95 12.55
N ASP A 72 1.53 8.74 12.16
CA ASP A 72 2.35 9.66 11.37
C ASP A 72 2.51 9.20 9.90
N ILE A 73 2.35 7.91 9.60
CA ILE A 73 2.45 7.35 8.25
C ILE A 73 1.24 6.46 7.94
N MET A 74 0.53 6.73 6.84
CA MET A 74 -0.66 5.96 6.44
C MET A 74 -0.52 5.40 5.01
N LEU A 75 -0.59 4.08 4.81
CA LEU A 75 -0.81 3.50 3.49
C LEU A 75 -2.27 3.67 3.07
N VAL A 76 -2.50 4.33 1.93
CA VAL A 76 -3.86 4.71 1.48
C VAL A 76 -4.26 3.92 0.22
N ALA A 77 -4.67 2.65 0.41
CA ALA A 77 -5.20 1.80 -0.65
C ALA A 77 -6.74 1.90 -0.76
N ALA A 78 -7.26 3.09 -1.10
CA ALA A 78 -8.68 3.43 -0.95
C ALA A 78 -9.36 4.09 -2.17
N GLY A 79 -8.74 4.08 -3.34
CA GLY A 79 -9.30 4.74 -4.53
C GLY A 79 -9.58 6.22 -4.29
N ASP A 80 -10.67 6.74 -4.85
CA ASP A 80 -11.04 8.15 -4.70
C ASP A 80 -11.36 8.53 -3.25
N SER A 81 -11.87 7.61 -2.42
CA SER A 81 -12.03 7.86 -0.98
C SER A 81 -10.70 8.23 -0.29
N GLY A 82 -9.57 7.75 -0.82
CA GLY A 82 -8.23 8.08 -0.33
C GLY A 82 -7.89 9.57 -0.39
N ASN A 83 -8.51 10.32 -1.31
CA ASN A 83 -8.34 11.78 -1.40
C ASN A 83 -8.84 12.49 -0.13
N GLY A 84 -9.80 11.90 0.59
CA GLY A 84 -10.21 12.38 1.92
C GLY A 84 -9.10 12.24 2.96
N VAL A 85 -8.39 11.12 2.97
CA VAL A 85 -7.23 10.88 3.87
C VAL A 85 -6.11 11.86 3.52
N PHE A 86 -5.85 12.08 2.23
CA PHE A 86 -4.86 13.06 1.78
C PHE A 86 -5.23 14.46 2.29
N ALA A 87 -6.49 14.88 2.16
CA ALA A 87 -6.95 16.16 2.69
C ALA A 87 -6.69 16.28 4.21
N ALA A 88 -7.00 15.24 5.00
CA ALA A 88 -6.72 15.22 6.44
C ALA A 88 -5.23 15.42 6.74
N VAL A 89 -4.35 14.72 6.03
CA VAL A 89 -2.89 14.81 6.25
C VAL A 89 -2.33 16.16 5.77
N LYS A 90 -2.84 16.72 4.66
CA LYS A 90 -2.47 18.07 4.20
C LYS A 90 -2.84 19.17 5.21
N GLU A 91 -3.97 19.02 5.88
CA GLU A 91 -4.44 19.95 6.93
C GLU A 91 -3.74 19.73 8.28
N SER A 92 -3.04 18.61 8.45
CA SER A 92 -2.32 18.27 9.67
C SER A 92 -0.94 18.95 9.76
N PRO A 93 -0.35 19.05 10.98
CA PRO A 93 1.01 19.53 11.16
C PRO A 93 2.04 18.77 10.32
N GLU A 94 3.20 19.39 10.08
CA GLU A 94 4.33 18.70 9.45
C GLU A 94 4.77 17.48 10.26
N GLY A 95 5.33 16.48 9.56
CA GLY A 95 5.72 15.20 10.15
C GLY A 95 4.74 14.06 9.88
N ASN A 96 3.55 14.34 9.33
CA ASN A 96 2.60 13.33 8.91
C ASN A 96 2.63 13.13 7.39
N TYR A 97 2.58 11.87 6.96
CA TYR A 97 2.74 11.43 5.58
C TYR A 97 1.74 10.34 5.18
N VAL A 98 1.55 10.21 3.88
CA VAL A 98 0.84 9.09 3.26
C VAL A 98 1.80 8.28 2.39
N ILE A 99 1.55 6.98 2.28
CA ILE A 99 2.06 6.14 1.21
C ILE A 99 0.92 5.98 0.21
N GLY A 100 1.12 6.47 -1.01
CA GLY A 100 0.14 6.36 -2.10
C GLY A 100 -0.04 4.93 -2.59
N CYS A 101 -1.05 4.70 -3.43
CA CYS A 101 -1.39 3.40 -3.99
C CYS A 101 -1.72 3.50 -5.48
N ASP A 102 -1.53 2.40 -6.19
CA ASP A 102 -1.79 2.15 -7.61
C ASP A 102 -0.89 2.92 -8.57
N VAL A 103 -0.72 4.23 -8.40
CA VAL A 103 0.10 5.09 -9.26
C VAL A 103 1.09 5.90 -8.43
N ASP A 104 2.00 6.61 -9.09
CA ASP A 104 2.78 7.64 -8.43
C ASP A 104 1.89 8.84 -8.09
N GLN A 105 1.58 8.99 -6.81
CA GLN A 105 0.70 10.02 -6.30
C GLN A 105 1.46 11.24 -5.75
N TYR A 106 2.77 11.39 -6.02
CA TYR A 106 3.55 12.50 -5.46
C TYR A 106 2.90 13.88 -5.71
N ASP A 107 2.40 14.12 -6.92
CA ASP A 107 1.76 15.41 -7.26
C ASP A 107 0.45 15.63 -6.50
N ASP A 108 -0.30 14.56 -6.22
CA ASP A 108 -1.50 14.61 -5.38
C ASP A 108 -1.17 15.02 -3.94
N GLY A 109 0.08 14.85 -3.51
CA GLY A 109 0.58 15.16 -2.18
C GLY A 109 1.01 16.61 -1.94
N GLU A 110 1.05 17.46 -2.97
CA GLU A 110 1.55 18.82 -2.82
C GLU A 110 0.62 19.72 -1.99
N THR A 111 1.22 20.53 -1.11
CA THR A 111 0.55 21.56 -0.29
C THR A 111 1.02 22.98 -0.60
N GLY A 112 2.01 23.13 -1.48
CA GLY A 112 2.69 24.40 -1.78
C GLY A 112 3.89 24.71 -0.86
N THR A 113 3.91 24.18 0.37
CA THR A 113 5.07 24.34 1.29
C THR A 113 5.80 23.03 1.55
N ARG A 114 5.11 21.90 1.44
CA ARG A 114 5.65 20.54 1.56
C ARG A 114 4.91 19.55 0.68
N ASN A 115 5.41 18.32 0.60
CA ASN A 115 4.70 17.19 0.03
C ASN A 115 4.33 16.19 1.15
N ILE A 116 3.10 15.66 1.15
CA ILE A 116 2.66 14.66 2.14
C ILE A 116 2.94 13.22 1.71
N VAL A 117 3.27 12.97 0.45
CA VAL A 117 3.48 11.61 -0.06
C VAL A 117 4.91 11.18 0.20
N LEU A 118 5.09 10.16 1.03
CA LEU A 118 6.39 9.59 1.38
C LEU A 118 6.97 8.80 0.19
N THR A 119 6.13 8.00 -0.44
CA THR A 119 6.33 7.21 -1.66
C THR A 119 4.95 6.67 -2.08
N SER A 120 4.86 5.90 -3.17
CA SER A 120 3.64 5.18 -3.55
C SER A 120 3.92 3.71 -3.82
N ALA A 121 3.05 2.83 -3.36
CA ALA A 121 3.02 1.42 -3.74
C ALA A 121 2.29 1.27 -5.08
N LEU A 122 3.03 0.90 -6.13
CA LEU A 122 2.55 0.90 -7.50
C LEU A 122 1.81 -0.38 -7.85
N LYS A 123 0.73 -0.23 -8.61
CA LYS A 123 0.06 -1.31 -9.33
C LYS A 123 0.19 -1.01 -10.81
N ASN A 124 1.08 -1.72 -11.50
CA ASN A 124 1.53 -1.38 -12.86
C ASN A 124 0.51 -1.76 -13.95
N MET A 125 -0.75 -1.34 -13.79
CA MET A 125 -1.84 -1.67 -14.70
C MET A 125 -1.61 -1.09 -16.10
N THR A 126 -1.09 0.13 -16.22
CA THR A 126 -0.87 0.79 -17.51
C THR A 126 -0.02 -0.05 -18.47
N PRO A 127 1.23 -0.44 -18.13
CA PRO A 127 2.03 -1.27 -19.03
C PRO A 127 1.43 -2.67 -19.24
N ILE A 128 0.82 -3.27 -18.21
CA ILE A 128 0.19 -4.59 -18.31
C ILE A 128 -0.98 -4.57 -19.32
N VAL A 129 -1.90 -3.61 -19.20
CA VAL A 129 -3.05 -3.49 -20.09
C VAL A 129 -2.59 -3.17 -21.51
N ALA A 130 -1.59 -2.30 -21.67
CA ALA A 130 -1.02 -1.98 -22.98
C ALA A 130 -0.46 -3.22 -23.69
N ASP A 131 0.29 -4.07 -22.98
CA ASP A 131 0.81 -5.35 -23.52
C ASP A 131 -0.33 -6.28 -23.96
N GLN A 132 -1.40 -6.40 -23.17
CA GLN A 132 -2.54 -7.25 -23.54
C GLN A 132 -3.29 -6.69 -24.76
N LEU A 133 -3.48 -5.39 -24.85
CA LEU A 133 -4.09 -4.74 -26.02
C LEU A 133 -3.24 -4.93 -27.27
N GLN A 134 -1.91 -4.87 -27.13
CA GLN A 134 -0.98 -5.15 -28.23
C GLN A 134 -1.11 -6.60 -28.72
N LYS A 135 -1.17 -7.58 -27.81
CA LYS A 135 -1.40 -8.99 -28.16
C LYS A 135 -2.73 -9.21 -28.88
N ILE A 136 -3.78 -8.49 -28.50
CA ILE A 136 -5.07 -8.52 -29.20
C ILE A 136 -4.92 -7.96 -30.61
N HIS A 137 -4.25 -6.81 -30.75
CA HIS A 137 -3.99 -6.19 -32.05
C HIS A 137 -3.21 -7.11 -32.99
N ASP A 138 -2.18 -7.79 -32.47
CA ASP A 138 -1.32 -8.69 -33.23
C ASP A 138 -1.96 -10.06 -33.50
N GLY A 139 -3.16 -10.32 -32.96
CA GLY A 139 -3.85 -11.60 -33.08
C GLY A 139 -3.18 -12.75 -32.30
N THR A 140 -2.36 -12.42 -31.30
CA THR A 140 -1.59 -13.38 -30.47
C THR A 140 -2.13 -13.48 -29.03
N PHE A 141 -3.24 -12.81 -28.73
CA PHE A 141 -3.85 -12.84 -27.40
C PHE A 141 -4.31 -14.25 -27.02
N GLU A 142 -3.88 -14.70 -25.85
CA GLU A 142 -4.33 -15.93 -25.21
C GLU A 142 -5.00 -15.59 -23.88
N GLY A 143 -6.27 -15.99 -23.73
CA GLY A 143 -7.02 -15.82 -22.48
C GLY A 143 -6.49 -16.76 -21.40
N GLN A 144 -6.18 -16.22 -20.23
CA GLN A 144 -5.64 -16.98 -19.10
C GLN A 144 -5.94 -16.30 -17.76
N ASN A 145 -5.78 -17.06 -16.67
CA ASN A 145 -5.65 -16.49 -15.33
C ASN A 145 -4.17 -16.24 -15.06
N ALA A 146 -3.79 -14.98 -14.85
CA ALA A 146 -2.42 -14.60 -14.53
C ALA A 146 -2.36 -13.95 -13.13
N LEU A 147 -1.36 -14.34 -12.35
CA LEU A 147 -0.96 -13.62 -11.14
C LEU A 147 0.27 -12.79 -11.50
N LEU A 148 0.17 -11.46 -11.32
CA LEU A 148 1.23 -10.53 -11.68
C LEU A 148 1.78 -9.90 -10.40
N GLY A 149 2.80 -10.53 -9.83
CA GLY A 149 3.49 -10.09 -8.63
C GLY A 149 4.70 -9.19 -8.94
N ALA A 150 5.62 -9.10 -7.98
CA ALA A 150 6.84 -8.31 -8.15
C ALA A 150 7.73 -8.87 -9.27
N THR A 151 7.79 -10.20 -9.40
CA THR A 151 8.56 -10.91 -10.43
C THR A 151 8.08 -10.57 -11.84
N GLU A 152 6.76 -10.48 -12.06
CA GLU A 152 6.16 -10.11 -13.34
C GLU A 152 6.10 -8.59 -13.57
N GLY A 153 6.59 -7.79 -12.62
CA GLY A 153 6.51 -6.33 -12.68
C GLY A 153 5.10 -5.78 -12.49
N GLY A 154 4.18 -6.57 -11.91
CA GLY A 154 2.80 -6.13 -11.63
C GLY A 154 2.67 -5.16 -10.46
N THR A 155 3.68 -5.11 -9.61
CA THR A 155 3.77 -4.18 -8.47
C THR A 155 5.16 -3.56 -8.39
N GLY A 156 5.27 -2.45 -7.66
CA GLY A 156 6.53 -1.81 -7.35
C GLY A 156 6.36 -0.70 -6.33
N TYR A 157 7.33 0.20 -6.25
CA TYR A 157 7.26 1.40 -5.44
C TYR A 157 7.96 2.55 -6.15
N VAL A 158 7.62 3.79 -5.78
CA VAL A 158 8.25 4.98 -6.33
C VAL A 158 9.59 5.23 -5.63
N SER A 159 10.67 5.18 -6.40
CA SER A 159 12.05 5.41 -5.93
C SER A 159 12.82 6.40 -6.81
N GLU A 160 12.14 7.08 -7.74
CA GLU A 160 12.74 8.08 -8.60
C GLU A 160 13.07 9.35 -7.80
N GLU A 161 14.29 9.87 -7.97
CA GLU A 161 14.76 11.06 -7.27
C GLU A 161 13.80 12.24 -7.51
N GLY A 162 13.38 12.90 -6.43
CA GLY A 162 12.40 13.99 -6.49
C GLY A 162 10.93 13.57 -6.54
N ARG A 163 10.63 12.26 -6.52
CA ARG A 163 9.27 11.69 -6.48
C ARG A 163 8.94 10.97 -5.17
N HIS A 164 9.85 10.98 -4.21
CA HIS A 164 9.68 10.40 -2.88
C HIS A 164 10.43 11.21 -1.82
N GLN A 165 10.17 10.90 -0.56
CA GLN A 165 10.80 11.52 0.61
C GLN A 165 11.57 10.52 1.49
N LEU A 166 11.77 9.29 1.00
CA LEU A 166 12.56 8.25 1.67
C LEU A 166 14.04 8.65 1.82
N SER A 167 14.66 8.24 2.94
CA SER A 167 16.11 8.36 3.14
C SER A 167 16.89 7.36 2.27
N GLU A 168 18.18 7.62 2.05
CA GLU A 168 19.07 6.70 1.32
C GLU A 168 19.12 5.31 1.96
N ASP A 169 19.16 5.23 3.30
CA ASP A 169 19.14 3.96 4.04
C ASP A 169 17.81 3.21 3.85
N ALA A 170 16.67 3.93 3.87
CA ALA A 170 15.36 3.32 3.62
C ALA A 170 15.24 2.81 2.18
N LEU A 171 15.73 3.57 1.19
CA LEU A 171 15.78 3.14 -0.21
C LEU A 171 16.64 1.88 -0.40
N ALA A 172 17.82 1.84 0.21
CA ALA A 172 18.73 0.70 0.13
C ALA A 172 18.10 -0.57 0.70
N LYS A 173 17.51 -0.47 1.90
CA LYS A 173 16.79 -1.59 2.55
C LYS A 173 15.58 -2.03 1.73
N LEU A 174 14.82 -1.08 1.19
CA LEU A 174 13.64 -1.39 0.37
C LEU A 174 14.05 -2.10 -0.92
N ALA A 175 15.13 -1.68 -1.57
CA ALA A 175 15.66 -2.34 -2.76
C ALA A 175 16.13 -3.78 -2.46
N GLU A 176 16.84 -3.99 -1.35
CA GLU A 176 17.25 -5.33 -0.92
C GLU A 176 16.04 -6.24 -0.67
N VAL A 177 15.07 -5.79 0.13
CA VAL A 177 13.87 -6.57 0.47
C VAL A 177 13.01 -6.84 -0.76
N PHE A 178 12.91 -5.88 -1.69
CA PHE A 178 12.13 -6.07 -2.90
C PHE A 178 12.70 -7.18 -3.79
N GLU A 179 14.02 -7.34 -3.87
CA GLU A 179 14.62 -8.50 -4.55
C GLU A 179 14.31 -9.81 -3.83
N LEU A 180 14.31 -9.85 -2.49
CA LEU A 180 13.90 -11.05 -1.75
C LEU A 180 12.42 -11.42 -1.97
N VAL A 181 11.55 -10.42 -2.18
CA VAL A 181 10.15 -10.65 -2.57
C VAL A 181 10.05 -11.17 -4.00
N LYS A 182 10.83 -10.62 -4.94
CA LYS A 182 10.88 -11.09 -6.34
C LYS A 182 11.39 -12.53 -6.45
N ASP A 183 12.35 -12.90 -5.61
CA ASP A 183 12.93 -14.24 -5.55
C ASP A 183 12.03 -15.25 -4.79
N GLY A 184 10.92 -14.78 -4.19
CA GLY A 184 10.01 -15.61 -3.40
C GLY A 184 10.61 -16.10 -2.08
N ILE A 185 11.72 -15.51 -1.64
CA ILE A 185 12.35 -15.79 -0.34
C ILE A 185 11.51 -15.19 0.78
N ILE A 186 11.03 -13.96 0.57
CA ILE A 186 10.02 -13.32 1.43
C ILE A 186 8.68 -13.40 0.71
N VAL A 187 7.70 -13.99 1.38
CA VAL A 187 6.33 -14.09 0.85
C VAL A 187 5.41 -13.40 1.85
N PRO A 188 4.97 -12.16 1.61
CA PRO A 188 4.09 -11.45 2.54
C PRO A 188 2.79 -12.22 2.81
N ALA A 189 2.17 -11.91 3.95
CA ALA A 189 0.86 -12.46 4.27
C ALA A 189 -0.18 -12.10 3.20
N SER A 190 -1.03 -13.05 2.86
CA SER A 190 -2.16 -12.82 1.95
C SER A 190 -3.32 -13.76 2.26
N ASN A 191 -4.50 -13.39 1.82
CA ASN A 191 -5.69 -14.24 1.89
C ASN A 191 -5.59 -15.54 1.05
N PHE A 192 -4.48 -15.76 0.32
CA PHE A 192 -4.28 -16.91 -0.56
C PHE A 192 -3.22 -17.89 -0.07
N ASN A 193 -2.38 -17.52 0.92
CA ASN A 193 -1.23 -18.33 1.32
C ASN A 193 -1.29 -18.84 2.76
N GLY A 194 -2.36 -18.54 3.51
CA GLY A 194 -2.54 -19.01 4.88
C GLY A 194 -1.64 -18.33 5.91
N HIS A 195 -0.89 -17.30 5.51
CA HIS A 195 -0.10 -16.47 6.41
C HIS A 195 -0.89 -15.24 6.86
N THR A 196 -0.68 -14.89 8.11
CA THR A 196 -1.09 -13.62 8.74
C THR A 196 0.13 -12.70 8.84
N PRO A 197 -0.06 -11.38 9.05
CA PRO A 197 1.06 -10.47 9.21
C PRO A 197 2.07 -10.85 10.31
N ASP A 198 1.67 -11.65 11.29
CA ASP A 198 2.51 -12.05 12.43
C ASP A 198 3.28 -13.36 12.20
N ASN A 199 3.08 -14.06 11.08
CA ASN A 199 3.68 -15.39 10.85
C ASN A 199 4.06 -15.69 9.39
N PHE A 200 4.30 -14.66 8.58
CA PHE A 200 4.70 -14.84 7.18
C PHE A 200 6.16 -15.31 7.04
N PRO A 201 6.53 -16.00 5.93
CA PRO A 201 7.90 -16.42 5.65
C PRO A 201 8.87 -15.23 5.58
N GLY A 202 9.94 -15.30 6.38
CA GLY A 202 10.96 -14.25 6.46
C GLY A 202 10.84 -13.32 7.68
N LEU A 203 9.78 -13.46 8.49
CA LEU A 203 9.64 -12.81 9.81
C LEU A 203 10.40 -13.56 10.93
#